data_AF-A7IK50-F1
#
_entry.id   AF-A7IK50-F1
#
_cell.length_a   1.000
_cell.length_b   1.000
_cell.length_c   1.000
_cell.angle_alpha   90.00
_cell.angle_beta   90.00
_cell.angle_gamma   90.00
#
_symmetry.space_group_name_H-M   'P 1'
#
loop_
_entity.id
_entity.type
_entity.pdbx_description
1 polymer ?
#
loop_
_entity_poly.entity_id
_entity_poly.type
_entity_poly.pdbx_seq_one_letter_code
_entity_poly.pdbx_strand_id
1 'polypeptide(L)' 'MPEPDADRPFPWAAAMGAGFGLLRLAPDAFWRMTPRELAAAVSALLPPAPDHLSRPDLSALMKRFPDPS' A
#
# COMPACT_ATOMS: atom_id res chain seq x y z
N MET A 1 0.70 -5.71 -22.24
CA MET A 1 1.79 -5.60 -21.25
C MET A 1 1.17 -5.90 -19.90
N PRO A 2 1.41 -7.08 -19.28
CA PRO A 2 0.95 -7.29 -17.91
C PRO A 2 1.59 -6.23 -17.00
N GLU A 3 0.78 -5.63 -16.12
CA GLU A 3 1.26 -4.69 -15.10
C GLU A 3 2.36 -5.38 -14.26
N PRO A 4 3.54 -4.76 -14.06
CA PRO A 4 4.73 -5.42 -13.51
C PRO A 4 4.63 -5.86 -12.03
N ASP A 5 3.45 -5.78 -11.39
CA ASP A 5 3.30 -6.00 -9.95
C ASP A 5 2.13 -6.93 -9.55
N ALA A 6 1.37 -7.47 -10.50
CA ALA A 6 0.18 -8.29 -10.17
C ALA A 6 0.51 -9.60 -9.43
N ASP A 7 1.72 -10.14 -9.61
CA ASP A 7 2.15 -11.44 -9.06
C ASP A 7 3.24 -11.33 -7.97
N ARG A 8 3.53 -10.13 -7.47
CA ARG A 8 4.57 -10.00 -6.44
C ARG A 8 4.09 -10.56 -5.10
N PRO A 9 4.82 -11.51 -4.48
CA PRO A 9 4.47 -11.97 -3.15
C PRO A 9 4.58 -10.82 -2.13
N PHE A 10 3.76 -10.90 -1.08
CA PHE A 10 3.77 -9.89 -0.01
C PHE A 10 5.20 -9.68 0.56
N PRO A 11 5.66 -8.43 0.74
CA PRO A 11 7.05 -8.13 1.09
C PRO A 11 7.34 -8.31 2.59
N TRP A 12 7.39 -9.58 3.04
CA TRP A 12 7.59 -9.95 4.45
C TRP A 12 8.81 -9.31 5.11
N ALA A 13 9.95 -9.23 4.41
CA ALA A 13 11.17 -8.66 4.96
C ALA A 13 11.00 -7.17 5.32
N ALA A 14 10.33 -6.40 4.46
CA ALA A 14 10.04 -4.99 4.72
C ALA A 14 9.03 -4.83 5.87
N ALA A 15 7.98 -5.66 5.90
CA ALA A 15 6.97 -5.64 6.96
C ALA A 15 7.59 -5.92 8.35
N MET A 16 8.42 -6.96 8.48
CA MET A 16 9.11 -7.29 9.73
C MET A 16 10.16 -6.24 10.11
N GLY A 17 10.88 -5.68 9.12
CA GLY A 17 11.84 -4.58 9.35
C GLY A 17 11.15 -3.33 9.90
N ALA A 18 9.99 -2.97 9.37
CA ALA A 18 9.18 -1.87 9.89
C ALA A 18 8.64 -2.18 11.29
N GLY A 19 8.08 -3.39 11.49
CA GLY A 19 7.51 -3.82 12.77
C GLY A 19 8.52 -3.88 13.92
N PHE A 20 9.63 -4.59 13.73
CA PHE A 20 10.63 -4.80 14.78
C PHE A 20 11.68 -3.68 14.88
N GLY A 21 12.02 -3.06 13.75
CA GLY A 21 13.01 -1.99 13.71
C GLY A 21 12.41 -0.62 14.02
N LEU A 22 11.56 -0.12 13.12
CA LEU A 22 11.04 1.25 13.19
C LEU A 22 10.01 1.42 14.32
N LEU A 23 9.05 0.50 14.41
CA LEU A 23 7.96 0.54 15.39
C LEU A 23 8.33 -0.13 16.73
N ARG A 24 9.46 -0.87 16.77
CA ARG A 24 9.96 -1.59 17.96
C ARG A 24 8.91 -2.46 18.63
N LEU A 25 8.03 -3.08 17.84
CA LEU A 25 6.98 -3.96 18.32
C LEU A 25 7.59 -5.26 18.87
N ALA A 26 7.00 -5.77 19.95
CA ALA A 26 7.25 -7.15 20.35
C ALA A 26 6.73 -8.11 19.25
N PRO A 27 7.36 -9.29 19.06
CA PRO A 27 6.90 -10.28 18.08
C PRO A 27 5.41 -10.62 18.18
N ASP A 28 4.89 -10.81 19.39
CA ASP A 28 3.48 -11.13 19.61
C ASP A 28 2.54 -9.99 19.15
N ALA A 29 2.90 -8.74 19.47
CA ALA A 29 2.12 -7.58 19.05
C ALA A 29 2.10 -7.41 17.52
N PHE A 30 3.22 -7.67 16.85
CA PHE A 30 3.31 -7.64 15.39
C PHE A 30 2.45 -8.74 14.75
N TRP A 31 2.53 -9.98 15.22
CA TRP A 31 1.78 -11.09 14.63
C TRP A 31 0.28 -11.04 14.90
N ARG A 32 -0.15 -10.35 15.96
CA ARG A 32 -1.56 -10.11 16.27
C ARG A 32 -2.18 -8.96 15.48
N MET A 33 -1.36 -8.09 14.88
CA MET A 33 -1.85 -6.92 14.17
C MET A 33 -2.37 -7.29 12.78
N THR A 34 -3.39 -6.58 12.33
CA THR A 34 -3.89 -6.72 10.98
C THR A 34 -3.00 -5.96 9.98
N PRO A 35 -2.97 -6.36 8.69
CA PRO A 35 -2.24 -5.61 7.66
C PRO A 35 -2.67 -4.14 7.54
N ARG A 36 -3.95 -3.84 7.82
CA ARG A 36 -4.48 -2.46 7.81
C ARG A 36 -3.92 -1.63 8.97
N GLU A 37 -3.80 -2.21 10.14
CA GLU A 37 -3.17 -1.56 11.31
C GLU A 37 -1.69 -1.35 11.08
N LEU A 38 -0.99 -2.32 10.49
CA LEU A 38 0.42 -2.16 10.09
C LEU A 38 0.58 -1.02 9.07
N ALA A 39 -0.26 -0.97 8.04
CA ALA A 39 -0.23 0.10 7.05
C ALA A 39 -0.44 1.48 7.67
N ALA A 40 -1.41 1.61 8.58
CA ALA A 40 -1.66 2.86 9.30
C ALA A 40 -0.47 3.26 10.18
N ALA A 41 0.09 2.33 10.96
CA ALA A 41 1.25 2.58 11.82
C ALA A 41 2.49 3.02 11.03
N VAL A 42 2.72 2.40 9.87
CA VAL A 42 3.86 2.73 9.01
C VAL A 42 3.63 4.02 8.21
N SER A 43 2.39 4.34 7.82
CA SER A 43 2.06 5.58 7.09
C SER A 43 2.38 6.84 7.89
N ALA A 44 2.38 6.77 9.22
CA ALA A 44 2.78 7.88 10.09
C ALA A 44 4.30 8.16 10.06
N LEU A 45 5.09 7.21 9.57
CA LEU A 45 6.56 7.27 9.53
C LEU A 45 7.12 7.46 8.11
N LEU A 46 6.31 7.24 7.10
CA LEU A 46 6.69 7.39 5.69
C LEU A 46 6.21 8.73 5.14
N PRO A 47 6.87 9.24 4.07
CA PRO A 47 6.30 10.33 3.28
C PRO A 47 4.88 9.94 2.83
N PRO A 48 3.97 10.93 2.69
CA PRO A 48 2.65 10.67 2.13
C PRO A 48 2.82 9.93 0.80
N ALA A 49 2.11 8.81 0.66
CA ALA A 49 2.07 8.10 -0.60
C ALA A 49 1.64 9.08 -1.71
N PRO A 50 2.16 8.93 -2.94
CA PRO A 50 1.66 9.73 -4.06
C PRO A 50 0.13 9.57 -4.11
N ASP A 51 -0.57 10.68 -4.36
CA ASP A 51 -2.02 10.73 -4.35
C ASP A 51 -2.59 9.51 -5.09
N HIS A 52 -3.36 8.70 -4.36
CA HIS A 52 -4.12 7.63 -4.98
C HIS A 52 -5.01 8.25 -6.06
N LEU A 53 -5.15 7.57 -7.21
CA LEU A 53 -5.99 8.03 -8.31
C LEU A 53 -7.33 8.51 -7.77
N SER A 54 -7.56 9.83 -7.84
CA SER A 54 -8.76 10.41 -7.24
C SER A 54 -9.98 10.08 -8.11
N ARG A 55 -11.17 10.15 -7.52
CA ARG A 55 -12.43 10.00 -8.28
C ARG A 55 -12.52 11.01 -9.43
N PRO A 56 -12.12 12.29 -9.26
CA PRO A 56 -11.97 13.23 -10.38
C PRO A 56 -10.99 12.78 -11.46
N ASP A 57 -9.81 12.29 -11.08
CA ASP A 57 -8.78 11.87 -12.05
C ASP A 57 -9.25 10.67 -12.87
N LEU A 58 -9.87 9.68 -12.21
CA LEU A 58 -10.50 8.55 -12.90
C LEU A 58 -11.58 9.04 -13.88
N SER A 59 -12.42 9.98 -13.46
CA SER A 59 -13.47 10.54 -14.32
C SER A 59 -12.89 11.28 -15.53
N ALA A 60 -11.76 11.97 -15.36
CA ALA A 60 -11.04 12.63 -16.45
C ALA A 60 -10.46 11.59 -17.43
N LEU A 61 -9.90 10.50 -16.93
CA LEU A 61 -9.39 9.40 -17.75
C LEU A 61 -10.50 8.73 -18.57
N MET A 62 -11.66 8.44 -17.95
CA MET A 62 -12.81 7.85 -18.66
C MET A 62 -13.32 8.75 -19.80
N LYS A 63 -13.29 10.08 -19.62
CA LYS A 63 -13.65 11.03 -20.68
C LYS A 63 -12.59 11.09 -21.78
N ARG A 64 -11.32 10.96 -21.42
CA ARG A 64 -10.18 11.03 -22.34
C ARG A 64 -10.08 9.77 -23.22
N PHE A 65 -10.45 8.62 -22.67
CA PHE A 65 -10.38 7.32 -23.31
C PHE A 65 -11.75 6.60 -23.19
N PRO A 66 -12.76 7.03 -23.97
CA PRO A 66 -14.05 6.37 -23.96
C PRO A 66 -13.93 4.97 -24.58
N ASP A 67 -14.54 3.97 -23.95
CA ASP A 67 -14.60 2.63 -24.51
C ASP A 67 -15.43 2.62 -25.81
N PRO A 68 -14.97 1.96 -26.88
CA PRO A 68 -15.78 1.73 -28.05
C PRO A 68 -16.92 0.76 -27.68
N SER A 69 -18.14 1.14 -28.06
CA SER A 69 -19.35 0.31 -27.91
C SER A 69 -19.37 -0.85 -28.91
#